data_AF-A0A0Q6TUK7-F1
#
_entry.id   AF-A0A0Q6TUK7-F1
#
_cell.length_a   1.000
_cell.length_b   1.000
_cell.length_c   1.000
_cell.angle_alpha   90.00
_cell.angle_beta   90.00
_cell.angle_gamma   90.00
#
_symmetry.space_group_name_H-M   'P 1'
#
loop_
_entity.id
_entity.type
_entity.pdbx_description
1 polymer ?
#
loop_
_entity_poly.entity_id
_entity_poly.type
_entity_poly.pdbx_seq_one_letter_code
_entity_poly.pdbx_strand_id
1 'polypeptide(L)'
;MNAAPDVGSLLIAALALAVLPFVAMVVTSYTKIVVVLGLLRNALGLQGVPPNSVLNGVALIVTCFVMAPVGMDAMHRAHLSGEGAAGAQVMPLLDAGREPFRAFLQAHATAREKAFFLRSARQIWPPARAAELKDDDLIVLAPAFILSELTAAFKIGFLLYLSFIVIDLVVANVLMALGLSQVSPTNVAIPFKLLLFVSLDGWSMLVHGLISTYK
;
A
#
# COMPACT_ATOMS: atom_id res chain seq x y z
N MET A 1 32.57 22.85 23.40
CA MET A 1 31.90 23.96 22.67
C MET A 1 30.91 23.33 21.72
N ASN A 2 29.64 23.24 22.13
CA ASN A 2 28.58 22.69 21.29
C ASN A 2 28.28 23.74 20.21
N ALA A 3 28.78 23.51 19.00
CA ALA A 3 28.37 24.31 17.84
C ALA A 3 26.84 24.19 17.73
N ALA A 4 26.15 25.34 17.71
CA ALA A 4 24.73 25.36 17.39
C ALA A 4 24.51 24.57 16.08
N PRO A 5 23.46 23.75 15.99
CA PRO A 5 23.20 23.01 14.76
C PRO A 5 23.11 24.02 13.62
N ASP A 6 23.96 23.84 12.62
CA ASP A 6 23.99 24.68 11.42
C ASP A 6 22.58 24.72 10.83
N VAL A 7 22.09 25.91 10.49
CA VAL A 7 20.72 26.11 9.99
C VAL A 7 20.45 25.20 8.78
N GLY A 8 21.47 24.92 7.96
CA GLY A 8 21.40 23.94 6.88
C GLY A 8 21.06 22.52 7.36
N SER A 9 21.66 22.04 8.44
CA SER A 9 21.38 20.71 9.01
C SER A 9 19.95 20.59 9.55
N LEU A 10 19.43 21.66 10.18
CA LEU A 10 18.05 21.71 10.66
C LEU A 10 17.04 21.72 9.51
N LEU A 11 17.33 22.45 8.42
CA LEU A 11 16.49 22.47 7.22
C LEU A 11 16.42 21.08 6.55
N ILE A 12 17.56 20.39 6.43
CA ILE A 12 17.60 19.02 5.89
C ILE A 12 16.83 18.06 6.79
N ALA A 13 17.00 18.14 8.11
CA ALA A 13 16.26 17.31 9.06
C ALA A 13 14.75 17.55 8.99
N ALA A 14 14.31 18.82 8.89
CA ALA A 14 12.91 19.17 8.75
C ALA A 14 12.31 18.64 7.43
N LEU A 15 13.06 18.74 6.32
CA LEU A 15 12.65 18.19 5.03
C LEU A 15 12.53 16.66 5.08
N ALA A 16 13.51 15.98 5.69
CA ALA A 16 13.48 14.53 5.84
C ALA A 16 12.26 14.07 6.67
N LEU A 17 11.97 14.78 7.77
CA LEU A 17 10.81 14.51 8.62
C LEU A 17 9.49 14.74 7.88
N ALA A 18 9.41 15.75 7.00
CA ALA A 18 8.22 16.04 6.20
C ALA A 18 7.96 14.97 5.12
N VAL A 19 9.00 14.35 4.55
CA VAL A 19 8.89 13.31 3.52
C VAL A 19 8.62 11.92 4.11
N LEU A 20 9.07 11.68 5.34
CA LEU A 20 8.92 10.41 6.06
C LEU A 20 7.51 9.80 5.98
N PRO A 21 6.39 10.51 6.29
CA PRO A 21 5.06 9.90 6.26
C PRO A 21 4.66 9.43 4.86
N PHE A 22 5.10 10.14 3.81
CA PHE A 22 4.81 9.73 2.44
C PHE A 22 5.55 8.45 2.07
N VAL A 23 6.83 8.37 2.42
CA VAL A 23 7.63 7.14 2.23
C VAL A 23 7.03 6.00 3.03
N ALA A 24 6.61 6.24 4.28
CA ALA A 24 5.95 5.22 5.09
C ALA A 24 4.68 4.69 4.41
N MET A 25 3.82 5.54 3.84
CA MET A 25 2.63 5.08 3.10
C MET A 25 2.98 4.21 1.89
N VAL A 26 4.08 4.51 1.21
CA VAL A 26 4.51 3.80 0.00
C VAL A 26 5.19 2.47 0.31
N VAL A 27 5.94 2.42 1.41
CA VAL A 27 6.79 1.27 1.83
C VAL A 27 6.05 0.37 2.83
N THR A 28 4.73 0.51 2.96
CA THR A 28 3.88 -0.29 3.84
C THR A 28 2.67 -0.85 3.08
N SER A 29 1.80 -1.57 3.78
CA SER A 29 0.56 -2.14 3.23
C SER A 29 -0.47 -1.10 2.76
N TYR A 30 -0.29 0.19 3.08
CA TYR A 30 -1.25 1.26 2.80
C TYR A 30 -1.63 1.32 1.32
N THR A 31 -0.64 1.24 0.43
CA THR A 31 -0.85 1.37 -1.02
C THR A 31 -1.85 0.35 -1.56
N LYS A 32 -1.70 -0.94 -1.25
CA LYS A 32 -2.66 -1.97 -1.70
C LYS A 32 -4.05 -1.73 -1.12
N ILE A 33 -4.13 -1.43 0.18
CA ILE A 33 -5.41 -1.26 0.89
C ILE A 33 -6.19 -0.08 0.29
N VAL A 34 -5.59 1.11 0.18
CA VAL A 34 -6.28 2.31 -0.31
C VAL A 34 -6.74 2.13 -1.76
N VAL A 35 -5.94 1.48 -2.61
CA VAL A 35 -6.30 1.21 -4.01
C VAL A 35 -7.48 0.24 -4.08
N VAL A 36 -7.46 -0.86 -3.33
CA VAL A 36 -8.57 -1.83 -3.31
C VAL A 36 -9.87 -1.18 -2.82
N LEU A 37 -9.81 -0.36 -1.77
CA LEU A 37 -10.97 0.38 -1.26
C LEU A 37 -11.52 1.37 -2.31
N GLY A 38 -10.62 2.05 -3.03
CA GLY A 38 -10.99 2.93 -4.14
C GLY A 38 -11.66 2.17 -5.30
N LEU A 39 -11.11 1.01 -5.67
CA LEU A 39 -11.68 0.15 -6.70
C LEU A 39 -13.05 -0.41 -6.28
N LEU A 40 -13.24 -0.79 -5.01
CA LEU A 40 -14.54 -1.22 -4.48
C LEU A 40 -15.58 -0.11 -4.65
N ARG A 41 -15.27 1.12 -4.23
CA ARG A 41 -16.20 2.25 -4.34
C ARG A 41 -16.65 2.45 -5.78
N ASN A 42 -15.71 2.37 -6.73
CA ASN A 42 -16.02 2.51 -8.15
C ASN A 42 -16.83 1.32 -8.68
N ALA A 43 -16.54 0.10 -8.23
CA ALA A 43 -17.27 -1.11 -8.64
C ALA A 43 -18.74 -1.08 -8.19
N LEU A 44 -19.00 -0.55 -6.99
CA LEU A 44 -20.34 -0.31 -6.45
C LEU A 44 -21.10 0.79 -7.21
N GLY A 45 -20.42 1.60 -8.03
CA GLY A 45 -21.02 2.70 -8.78
C GLY A 45 -21.32 3.93 -7.92
N LEU A 46 -20.71 4.05 -6.74
CA LEU A 46 -21.00 5.14 -5.81
C LEU A 46 -20.24 6.42 -6.18
N GLN A 47 -20.95 7.54 -6.20
CA GLN A 47 -20.36 8.86 -6.42
C GLN A 47 -20.10 9.55 -5.07
N GLY A 48 -18.82 9.77 -4.76
CA GLY A 48 -18.42 10.56 -3.59
C GLY A 48 -18.61 9.91 -2.21
N VAL A 49 -19.31 8.76 -2.11
CA VAL A 49 -19.53 8.03 -0.86
C VAL A 49 -18.94 6.61 -0.95
N PRO A 50 -18.13 6.15 0.02
CA PRO A 50 -17.50 6.93 1.08
C PRO A 50 -16.50 7.98 0.52
N PRO A 51 -16.31 9.11 1.21
CA PRO A 51 -15.36 10.13 0.77
C PRO A 51 -13.91 9.62 0.88
N ASN A 52 -13.00 10.17 0.07
CA ASN A 52 -11.59 9.75 0.05
C ASN A 52 -10.93 9.85 1.44
N SER A 53 -11.31 10.83 2.26
CA SER A 53 -10.80 10.98 3.63
C SER A 53 -11.13 9.78 4.51
N VAL A 54 -12.34 9.23 4.39
CA VAL A 54 -12.77 8.04 5.14
C VAL A 54 -12.02 6.81 4.63
N LEU A 55 -11.89 6.63 3.31
CA LEU A 55 -11.13 5.51 2.74
C LEU A 55 -9.66 5.55 3.17
N ASN A 56 -9.03 6.73 3.15
CA ASN A 56 -7.66 6.92 3.62
C ASN A 56 -7.55 6.63 5.13
N GLY A 57 -8.51 7.08 5.94
CA GLY A 57 -8.55 6.80 7.37
C GLY A 57 -8.62 5.30 7.68
N VAL A 58 -9.50 4.57 6.98
CA VAL A 58 -9.60 3.10 7.09
C VAL A 58 -8.29 2.45 6.65
N ALA A 59 -7.72 2.87 5.51
CA ALA A 59 -6.47 2.32 5.01
C ALA A 59 -5.31 2.52 5.98
N LEU A 60 -5.22 3.68 6.65
CA LEU A 60 -4.22 3.95 7.67
C LEU A 60 -4.41 3.05 8.90
N ILE A 61 -5.63 2.92 9.43
CA ILE A 61 -5.90 2.09 10.61
C ILE A 61 -5.56 0.62 10.32
N VAL A 62 -5.98 0.09 9.17
CA VAL A 62 -5.67 -1.29 8.77
C VAL A 62 -4.17 -1.46 8.53
N THR A 63 -3.49 -0.45 7.99
CA THR A 63 -2.02 -0.48 7.84
C THR A 63 -1.31 -0.54 9.17
N CYS A 64 -1.71 0.28 10.15
CA CYS A 64 -1.15 0.21 11.50
C CYS A 64 -1.35 -1.19 12.11
N PHE A 65 -2.51 -1.81 11.89
CA PHE A 65 -2.79 -3.16 12.35
C PHE A 65 -1.89 -4.21 11.68
N VAL A 66 -1.74 -4.16 10.35
CA VAL A 66 -0.88 -5.10 9.58
C VAL A 66 0.60 -4.90 9.91
N MET A 67 1.05 -3.65 10.07
CA MET A 67 2.45 -3.31 10.30
C MET A 67 2.87 -3.36 11.78
N ALA A 68 1.94 -3.60 12.71
CA ALA A 68 2.21 -3.69 14.14
C ALA A 68 3.42 -4.59 14.49
N PRO A 69 3.53 -5.85 14.01
CA PRO A 69 4.68 -6.71 14.32
C PRO A 69 6.01 -6.13 13.82
N VAL A 70 6.04 -5.56 12.61
CA VAL A 70 7.24 -4.94 12.04
C VAL A 70 7.71 -3.76 12.89
N GLY A 71 6.76 -2.94 13.36
CA GLY A 71 7.06 -1.81 14.25
C GLY A 71 7.57 -2.25 15.63
N MET A 72 6.96 -3.30 16.20
CA MET A 72 7.39 -3.88 17.48
C MET A 72 8.80 -4.46 17.38
N ASP A 73 9.10 -5.20 16.30
CA ASP A 73 10.43 -5.76 16.05
C ASP A 73 11.49 -4.68 15.84
N ALA A 74 11.14 -3.60 15.12
CA ALA A 74 12.04 -2.47 14.91
C ALA A 74 12.37 -1.75 16.23
N MET A 75 11.37 -1.53 17.09
CA MET A 75 11.56 -0.94 18.41
C MET A 75 12.42 -1.82 19.31
N HIS A 76 12.15 -3.13 19.33
CA HIS A 76 12.92 -4.08 20.14
C HIS A 76 14.40 -4.12 19.72
N ARG A 77 14.69 -4.20 18.41
CA ARG A 77 16.07 -4.18 17.89
C ARG A 77 16.79 -2.87 18.14
N ALA A 78 16.08 -1.74 18.05
CA ALA A 78 16.63 -0.42 18.35
C ALA A 78 17.02 -0.29 19.83
N HIS A 79 16.19 -0.81 20.75
CA HIS A 79 16.49 -0.80 22.19
C HIS A 79 17.73 -1.65 22.52
N LEU A 80 17.79 -2.89 22.03
CA LEU A 80 18.95 -3.77 22.26
C LEU A 80 20.27 -3.18 21.72
N SER A 81 20.20 -2.44 20.62
CA SER A 81 21.37 -1.77 20.03
C SER A 81 21.77 -0.50 20.78
N GLY A 82 20.85 0.11 21.54
CA GLY A 82 21.07 1.33 22.32
C GLY A 82 21.60 1.08 23.74
N GLU A 83 21.28 -0.05 24.37
CA GLU A 83 21.65 -0.36 25.75
C GLU A 83 23.16 -0.61 25.98
N GLY A 84 23.95 -0.85 24.92
CA GLY A 84 25.41 -1.03 25.00
C GLY A 84 26.25 0.17 24.57
N ALA A 85 25.65 1.21 24.00
CA ALA A 85 26.37 2.35 23.41
C ALA A 85 26.32 3.57 24.35
N ALA A 86 27.25 3.62 25.30
CA ALA A 86 27.60 4.85 26.00
C ALA A 86 28.22 5.86 25.00
N GLY A 87 27.37 6.50 24.21
CA GLY A 87 27.75 7.45 23.17
C GLY A 87 26.96 7.26 21.89
N ALA A 88 25.87 8.03 21.77
CA ALA A 88 25.21 8.59 20.58
C ALA A 88 25.65 8.13 19.16
N GLN A 89 25.82 6.83 18.90
CA GLN A 89 25.94 6.33 17.54
C GLN A 89 24.54 6.11 16.99
N VAL A 90 24.02 7.14 16.34
CA VAL A 90 22.68 7.15 15.72
C VAL A 90 22.58 6.15 14.57
N MET A 91 23.71 5.82 13.92
CA MET A 91 23.75 4.98 12.73
C MET A 91 23.45 3.49 12.98
N PRO A 92 24.08 2.81 13.96
CA PRO A 92 23.70 1.44 14.34
C PRO A 92 22.22 1.29 14.73
N LEU A 93 21.66 2.31 15.41
CA LEU A 93 20.26 2.30 15.84
C LEU A 93 19.30 2.45 14.66
N LEU A 94 19.64 3.30 13.68
CA LEU A 94 18.89 3.43 12.44
C LEU A 94 18.98 2.15 11.60
N ASP A 95 20.15 1.54 11.48
CA ASP A 95 20.32 0.33 10.68
C ASP A 95 19.58 -0.87 11.31
N ALA A 96 19.63 -1.01 12.64
CA ALA A 96 18.87 -2.04 13.35
C ALA A 96 17.35 -1.87 13.20
N GLY A 97 16.86 -0.63 13.20
CA GLY A 97 15.43 -0.32 13.00
C GLY A 97 14.94 -0.51 11.57
N ARG A 98 15.83 -0.45 10.57
CA ARG A 98 15.48 -0.62 9.13
C ARG A 98 15.30 -2.08 8.73
N GLU A 99 15.97 -3.00 9.42
CA GLU A 99 16.00 -4.41 9.04
C GLU A 99 14.62 -5.09 9.00
N PRO A 100 13.70 -4.87 9.97
CA PRO A 100 12.36 -5.45 9.92
C PRO A 100 11.53 -4.93 8.72
N PHE A 101 11.67 -3.65 8.38
CA PHE A 101 11.01 -3.08 7.20
C PHE A 101 11.57 -3.67 5.92
N ARG A 102 12.90 -3.85 5.84
CA ARG A 102 13.54 -4.54 4.72
C ARG A 102 13.02 -5.96 4.56
N ALA A 103 12.92 -6.72 5.65
CA ALA A 103 12.38 -8.07 5.65
C ALA A 103 10.91 -8.11 5.19
N PHE A 104 10.08 -7.18 5.67
CA PHE A 104 8.69 -7.05 5.23
C PHE A 104 8.58 -6.81 3.72
N LEU A 105 9.36 -5.88 3.18
CA LEU A 105 9.37 -5.62 1.74
C LEU A 105 9.87 -6.84 0.95
N GLN A 106 10.87 -7.56 1.46
CA GLN A 106 11.38 -8.77 0.81
C GLN A 106 10.32 -9.86 0.70
N ALA A 107 9.51 -10.05 1.76
CA ALA A 107 8.46 -11.05 1.82
C ALA A 107 7.32 -10.78 0.82
N HIS A 108 7.02 -9.51 0.53
CA HIS A 108 5.88 -9.12 -0.29
C HIS A 108 6.23 -8.56 -1.68
N ALA A 109 7.51 -8.29 -1.95
CA ALA A 109 7.99 -7.98 -3.30
C ALA A 109 8.22 -9.27 -4.11
N THR A 110 7.60 -9.37 -5.28
CA THR A 110 7.76 -10.54 -6.14
C THR A 110 9.15 -10.59 -6.78
N ALA A 111 9.69 -11.81 -6.96
CA ALA A 111 10.98 -12.01 -7.62
C ALA A 111 11.02 -11.45 -9.05
N ARG A 112 9.88 -11.49 -9.76
CA ARG A 112 9.72 -10.89 -11.09
C ARG A 112 10.01 -9.39 -11.06
N GLU A 113 9.41 -8.65 -10.13
CA GLU A 113 9.59 -7.19 -10.07
C GLU A 113 10.98 -6.81 -9.55
N LYS A 114 11.53 -7.55 -8.58
CA LYS A 114 12.95 -7.36 -8.16
C LYS A 114 13.90 -7.51 -9.35
N ALA A 115 13.73 -8.59 -10.12
CA ALA A 115 14.55 -8.85 -11.30
C ALA A 115 14.34 -7.81 -12.41
N PHE A 116 13.12 -7.26 -12.56
CA PHE A 116 12.86 -6.15 -13.47
C PHE A 116 13.70 -4.92 -13.10
N PHE A 117 13.66 -4.48 -11.85
CA PHE A 117 14.43 -3.30 -11.42
C PHE A 117 15.94 -3.51 -11.46
N LEU A 118 16.45 -4.72 -11.16
CA LEU A 118 17.86 -5.04 -11.34
C LEU A 118 18.30 -4.94 -12.81
N ARG A 119 17.50 -5.48 -13.74
CA ARG A 119 17.80 -5.37 -15.19
C ARG A 119 17.75 -3.92 -15.65
N SER A 120 16.76 -3.15 -15.20
CA SER A 120 16.64 -1.73 -15.52
C SER A 120 17.83 -0.92 -14.98
N ALA A 121 18.30 -1.21 -13.77
CA ALA A 121 19.49 -0.56 -13.22
C ALA A 121 20.74 -0.84 -14.08
N ARG A 122 20.92 -2.08 -14.55
CA ARG A 122 22.03 -2.44 -15.47
C ARG A 122 21.99 -1.73 -16.82
N GLN A 123 20.83 -1.23 -17.24
CA GLN A 123 20.68 -0.50 -18.50
C GLN A 123 20.89 1.02 -18.34
N ILE A 124 20.51 1.58 -17.19
CA ILE A 124 20.42 3.05 -17.01
C ILE A 124 21.55 3.60 -16.13
N TRP A 125 22.11 2.78 -15.24
CA TRP A 125 23.13 3.22 -14.28
C TRP A 125 24.55 2.97 -14.80
N PRO A 126 25.56 3.68 -14.26
CA PRO A 126 26.96 3.40 -14.54
C PRO A 126 27.30 1.91 -14.25
N PRO A 127 28.03 1.22 -15.14
CA PRO A 127 28.24 -0.23 -15.05
C PRO A 127 28.82 -0.71 -13.72
N ALA A 128 29.76 0.06 -13.15
CA ALA A 128 30.38 -0.28 -11.87
C ALA A 128 29.36 -0.32 -10.71
N ARG A 129 28.46 0.68 -10.64
CA ARG A 129 27.43 0.72 -9.58
C ARG A 129 26.31 -0.30 -9.82
N ALA A 130 25.97 -0.55 -11.08
CA ALA A 130 24.93 -1.53 -11.42
C ALA A 130 25.34 -2.98 -11.12
N ALA A 131 26.64 -3.28 -11.12
CA ALA A 131 27.17 -4.60 -10.79
C ALA A 131 27.13 -4.91 -9.28
N GLU A 132 27.19 -3.89 -8.44
CA GLU A 132 27.18 -4.01 -6.97
C GLU A 132 25.76 -4.15 -6.39
N LEU A 133 24.74 -3.77 -7.16
CA LEU A 133 23.33 -3.81 -6.79
C LEU A 133 22.84 -5.23 -6.54
N LYS A 134 22.17 -5.41 -5.41
CA LYS A 134 21.52 -6.65 -4.99
C LYS A 134 20.00 -6.49 -4.97
N ASP A 135 19.29 -7.62 -4.97
CA ASP A 135 17.82 -7.63 -4.92
C ASP A 135 17.26 -7.25 -3.54
N ASP A 136 18.08 -7.31 -2.50
CA ASP A 136 17.75 -6.92 -1.12
C ASP A 136 18.04 -5.44 -0.81
N ASP A 137 18.64 -4.70 -1.74
CA ASP A 137 18.89 -3.28 -1.60
C ASP A 137 17.57 -2.49 -1.66
N LEU A 138 17.35 -1.59 -0.70
CA LEU A 138 16.11 -0.81 -0.59
C LEU A 138 15.75 -0.03 -1.86
N ILE A 139 16.75 0.39 -2.65
CA ILE A 139 16.55 1.11 -3.91
C ILE A 139 15.96 0.24 -5.03
N VAL A 140 16.13 -1.08 -4.95
CA VAL A 140 15.47 -2.07 -5.83
C VAL A 140 14.19 -2.56 -5.19
N LEU A 141 14.26 -2.83 -3.89
CA LEU A 141 13.23 -3.52 -3.15
C LEU A 141 11.96 -2.67 -2.96
N ALA A 142 12.11 -1.39 -2.61
CA ALA A 142 10.97 -0.49 -2.44
C ALA A 142 10.14 -0.33 -3.73
N PRO A 143 10.71 0.00 -4.91
CA PRO A 143 9.91 0.10 -6.13
C PRO A 143 9.36 -1.26 -6.61
N ALA A 144 10.09 -2.36 -6.41
CA ALA A 144 9.60 -3.71 -6.71
C ALA A 144 8.39 -4.10 -5.84
N PHE A 145 8.43 -3.75 -4.55
CA PHE A 145 7.32 -3.95 -3.61
C PHE A 145 6.09 -3.17 -4.08
N ILE A 146 6.21 -1.86 -4.32
CA ILE A 146 5.07 -1.02 -4.75
C ILE A 146 4.40 -1.60 -6.00
N LEU A 147 5.17 -2.03 -6.99
CA LEU A 147 4.62 -2.60 -8.22
C LEU A 147 3.93 -3.96 -7.98
N SER A 148 4.47 -4.77 -7.08
CA SER A 148 3.86 -6.03 -6.64
C SER A 148 2.52 -5.78 -5.93
N GLU A 149 2.49 -4.80 -5.02
CA GLU A 149 1.32 -4.39 -4.26
C GLU A 149 0.22 -3.81 -5.15
N LEU A 150 0.57 -2.93 -6.09
CA LEU A 150 -0.36 -2.39 -7.08
C LEU A 150 -0.94 -3.52 -7.94
N THR A 151 -0.09 -4.41 -8.46
CA THR A 151 -0.56 -5.55 -9.27
C THR A 151 -1.54 -6.42 -8.49
N ALA A 152 -1.26 -6.71 -7.22
CA ALA A 152 -2.17 -7.44 -6.35
C ALA A 152 -3.48 -6.67 -6.09
N ALA A 153 -3.40 -5.37 -5.83
CA ALA A 153 -4.57 -4.52 -5.63
C ALA A 153 -5.51 -4.50 -6.85
N PHE A 154 -4.96 -4.39 -8.06
CA PHE A 154 -5.73 -4.44 -9.29
C PHE A 154 -6.35 -5.81 -9.53
N LYS A 155 -5.67 -6.92 -9.20
CA LYS A 155 -6.25 -8.26 -9.27
C LYS A 155 -7.44 -8.41 -8.32
N ILE A 156 -7.30 -7.95 -7.08
CA ILE A 156 -8.40 -7.96 -6.10
C ILE A 156 -9.55 -7.09 -6.59
N GLY A 157 -9.26 -5.86 -7.03
CA GLY A 157 -10.27 -4.96 -7.57
C GLY A 157 -10.99 -5.54 -8.78
N PHE A 158 -10.28 -6.22 -9.69
CA PHE A 158 -10.90 -6.91 -10.82
C PHE A 158 -11.90 -7.99 -10.37
N LEU A 159 -11.54 -8.80 -9.36
CA LEU A 159 -12.45 -9.81 -8.81
C LEU A 159 -13.69 -9.16 -8.16
N LEU A 160 -13.52 -8.04 -7.46
CA LEU A 160 -14.65 -7.29 -6.91
C LEU A 160 -15.56 -6.74 -8.02
N TYR A 161 -14.98 -6.19 -9.08
CA TYR A 161 -15.73 -5.72 -10.25
C TYR A 161 -16.54 -6.83 -10.90
N LEU A 162 -15.98 -8.04 -11.02
CA LEU A 162 -16.65 -9.18 -11.62
C LEU A 162 -17.93 -9.58 -10.86
N SER A 163 -17.95 -9.44 -9.53
CA SER A 163 -19.16 -9.73 -8.75
C SER A 163 -20.31 -8.77 -9.06
N PHE A 164 -20.00 -7.50 -9.37
CA PHE A 164 -21.01 -6.47 -9.60
C PHE A 164 -21.39 -6.28 -11.07
N ILE A 165 -20.51 -6.63 -12.01
CA ILE A 165 -20.80 -6.50 -13.45
C ILE A 165 -21.99 -7.36 -13.89
N VAL A 166 -22.20 -8.50 -13.23
CA VAL A 166 -23.35 -9.38 -13.49
C VAL A 166 -24.66 -8.64 -13.19
N ILE A 167 -24.70 -7.87 -12.11
CA ILE A 167 -25.87 -7.06 -11.75
C ILE A 167 -26.10 -5.98 -12.81
N ASP A 168 -25.04 -5.30 -13.25
CA ASP A 168 -25.16 -4.27 -14.30
C ASP A 168 -25.73 -4.85 -15.59
N LEU A 169 -25.23 -6.00 -16.04
CA LEU A 169 -25.68 -6.66 -17.27
C LEU A 169 -27.13 -7.13 -17.17
N VAL A 170 -27.53 -7.70 -16.03
CA VAL A 170 -28.92 -8.14 -15.81
C VAL A 170 -29.87 -6.94 -15.79
N VAL A 171 -29.54 -5.90 -15.02
CA VAL A 171 -30.38 -4.70 -14.91
C VAL A 171 -30.50 -3.98 -16.26
N ALA A 172 -29.40 -3.83 -17.00
CA ALA A 172 -29.42 -3.24 -18.33
C ALA A 172 -30.33 -4.00 -19.30
N ASN A 173 -30.22 -5.33 -19.34
CA ASN A 173 -31.06 -6.16 -20.22
C ASN A 173 -32.54 -6.08 -19.86
N VAL A 174 -32.89 -6.06 -18.57
CA VAL A 174 -34.28 -5.92 -18.12
C VAL A 174 -34.85 -4.55 -18.49
N LEU A 175 -34.11 -3.47 -18.26
CA LEU A 175 -34.57 -2.12 -18.63
C LEU A 175 -34.77 -1.97 -20.14
N MET A 176 -33.84 -2.51 -20.94
CA MET A 176 -33.97 -2.53 -22.40
C MET A 176 -35.19 -3.32 -22.86
N ALA A 177 -35.47 -4.47 -22.25
CA ALA A 177 -36.65 -5.28 -22.57
C ALA A 177 -37.98 -4.56 -22.24
N LEU A 178 -37.99 -3.73 -21.19
CA LEU A 178 -39.13 -2.90 -20.81
C LEU A 178 -39.28 -1.62 -21.66
N GLY A 179 -38.36 -1.35 -22.58
CA GLY A 179 -38.34 -0.13 -23.40
C GLY A 179 -37.92 1.12 -22.63
N LEU A 180 -37.33 0.98 -21.44
CA LEU A 180 -36.92 2.10 -20.58
C LEU A 180 -35.50 2.60 -20.94
N SER A 181 -35.31 3.02 -22.19
CA SER A 181 -33.98 3.42 -22.70
C SER A 181 -33.42 4.72 -22.09
N GLN A 182 -34.27 5.55 -21.49
CA GLN A 182 -33.90 6.85 -20.90
C GLN A 182 -33.39 6.73 -19.45
N VAL A 183 -33.59 5.58 -18.81
CA VAL A 183 -33.14 5.34 -17.43
C VAL A 183 -31.74 4.76 -17.47
N SER A 184 -30.79 5.40 -16.78
CA SER A 184 -29.44 4.88 -16.62
C SER A 184 -29.47 3.53 -15.86
N PRO A 185 -29.05 2.41 -16.48
CA PRO A 185 -29.03 1.12 -15.80
C PRO A 185 -28.18 1.11 -14.53
N THR A 186 -27.09 1.89 -14.51
CA THR A 186 -26.21 2.02 -13.34
C THR A 186 -26.96 2.55 -12.12
N ASN A 187 -27.82 3.55 -12.29
CA ASN A 187 -28.57 4.14 -11.18
C ASN A 187 -29.55 3.14 -10.56
N VAL A 188 -30.12 2.26 -11.39
CA VAL A 188 -31.00 1.19 -10.94
C VAL A 188 -30.20 0.06 -10.29
N ALA A 189 -29.00 -0.23 -10.78
CA ALA A 189 -28.14 -1.30 -10.27
C ALA A 189 -27.53 -1.00 -8.88
N ILE A 190 -27.26 0.27 -8.54
CA ILE A 190 -26.59 0.66 -7.29
C ILE A 190 -27.28 0.08 -6.04
N PRO A 191 -28.61 0.24 -5.82
CA PRO A 191 -29.29 -0.37 -4.68
C PRO A 191 -29.10 -1.90 -4.58
N PHE A 192 -29.13 -2.62 -5.70
CA PHE A 192 -28.94 -4.08 -5.71
C PHE A 192 -27.50 -4.47 -5.38
N LYS A 193 -26.51 -3.73 -5.91
CA LYS A 193 -25.10 -3.93 -5.57
C LYS A 193 -24.83 -3.68 -4.09
N LEU A 194 -25.39 -2.61 -3.53
CA LEU A 194 -25.29 -2.31 -2.11
C LEU A 194 -25.95 -3.38 -1.26
N LEU A 195 -27.15 -3.84 -1.63
CA LEU A 195 -27.84 -4.93 -0.93
C LEU A 195 -26.98 -6.20 -0.93
N LEU A 196 -26.45 -6.60 -2.09
CA LEU A 196 -25.56 -7.76 -2.19
C LEU A 196 -24.35 -7.58 -1.29
N PHE A 197 -23.67 -6.43 -1.38
CA PHE A 197 -22.46 -6.17 -0.60
C PHE A 197 -22.71 -6.20 0.91
N VAL A 198 -23.81 -5.61 1.38
CA VAL A 198 -24.18 -5.62 2.80
C VAL A 198 -24.63 -7.01 3.25
N SER A 199 -25.39 -7.74 2.42
CA SER A 199 -25.86 -9.10 2.75
C SER A 199 -24.73 -10.12 2.92
N LEU A 200 -23.56 -9.84 2.35
CA LEU A 200 -22.36 -10.67 2.44
C LEU A 200 -21.35 -10.15 3.49
N ASP A 201 -21.74 -9.20 4.34
CA ASP A 201 -20.83 -8.53 5.28
C ASP A 201 -19.55 -8.01 4.57
N GLY A 202 -19.72 -7.44 3.38
CA GLY A 202 -18.63 -7.20 2.43
C GLY A 202 -17.48 -6.35 2.97
N TRP A 203 -17.75 -5.42 3.89
CA TRP A 203 -16.70 -4.65 4.58
C TRP A 203 -15.78 -5.54 5.43
N SER A 204 -16.36 -6.37 6.29
CA SER A 204 -15.62 -7.28 7.16
C SER A 204 -14.84 -8.30 6.35
N MET A 205 -15.48 -8.88 5.32
CA MET A 205 -14.84 -9.86 4.45
C MET A 205 -13.67 -9.25 3.66
N LEU A 206 -13.83 -8.03 3.14
CA LEU A 206 -12.77 -7.36 2.39
C LEU A 206 -11.57 -7.01 3.27
N VAL A 207 -11.82 -6.42 4.44
CA VAL A 207 -10.73 -6.05 5.37
C VAL A 207 -10.00 -7.29 5.86
N HIS A 208 -10.72 -8.35 6.24
CA HIS A 208 -10.12 -9.62 6.63
C HIS A 208 -9.28 -10.23 5.50
N GLY A 209 -9.81 -10.23 4.28
CA GLY A 209 -9.13 -10.72 3.09
C GLY A 209 -7.84 -9.96 2.83
N LEU A 210 -7.87 -8.62 2.90
CA LEU A 210 -6.69 -7.76 2.75
C LEU A 210 -5.62 -8.05 3.80
N ILE A 211 -6.00 -8.12 5.08
CA ILE A 211 -5.08 -8.46 6.18
C ILE A 211 -4.44 -9.84 5.93
N SER A 212 -5.23 -10.81 5.48
CA SER A 212 -4.74 -12.16 5.19
C SER A 212 -3.74 -12.23 4.04
N THR A 213 -3.66 -11.20 3.18
CA THR A 213 -2.64 -11.15 2.11
C THR A 213 -1.23 -10.81 2.61
N TYR A 214 -1.09 -10.41 3.88
CA TYR A 214 0.18 -10.10 4.53
C TYR A 214 0.58 -11.11 5.60
N LYS A 215 0.02 -12.32 5.51
CA LYS A 215 0.51 -13.47 6.27
C LYS A 215 1.87 -13.93 5.74
#